data_AF-A0A1G0D1G1-F1
#
_entry.id   AF-A0A1G0D1G1-F1
#
_cell.length_a   1.000
_cell.length_b   1.000
_cell.length_c   1.000
_cell.angle_alpha   90.00
_cell.angle_beta   90.00
_cell.angle_gamma   90.00
#
_symmetry.space_group_name_H-M   'P 1'
#
loop_
_entity.id
_entity.type
_entity.pdbx_description
1 polymer ?
#
loop_
_entity_poly.entity_id
_entity_poly.type
_entity_poly.pdbx_seq_one_letter_code
_entity_poly.pdbx_strand_id
1 'polypeptide(L)'
;MRDFVVGEQETLDIKLNGTTPFVDAARIFSLACGSTATNTVQRLRDIAQPMHISTAEIDGWIEAFYFLQTMRLLHQYECSTQGVAMDNQINPKQLNDLDSRILKEAFRQSRKMQSRLAMEYRL
;
A
#
# COMPACT_ATOMS: atom_id res chain seq x y z
N MET A 1 -3.74 18.67 7.26
CA MET A 1 -2.47 18.03 7.65
C MET A 1 -2.67 16.85 8.62
N ARG A 2 -3.90 16.34 8.82
CA ARG A 2 -4.24 15.28 9.80
C ARG A 2 -4.36 13.88 9.19
N ASP A 3 -3.90 13.69 7.95
CA ASP A 3 -4.26 12.54 7.11
C ASP A 3 -3.17 11.44 7.05
N PHE A 4 -1.96 11.73 7.52
CA PHE A 4 -0.82 10.81 7.49
C PHE A 4 -0.19 10.71 8.89
N VAL A 5 0.19 9.50 9.29
CA VAL A 5 1.08 9.30 10.43
C VAL A 5 2.49 9.60 9.92
N VAL A 6 3.02 10.76 10.31
CA VAL A 6 4.38 11.18 9.97
C VAL A 6 5.31 10.93 11.16
N GLY A 7 6.55 10.56 10.88
CA GLY A 7 7.60 10.42 11.89
C GLY A 7 8.11 11.77 12.38
N GLU A 8 9.12 11.74 13.26
CA GLU A 8 9.74 12.94 13.86
C GLU A 8 10.25 13.96 12.84
N GLN A 9 10.54 13.53 11.60
CA GLN A 9 11.05 14.37 10.52
C GLN A 9 9.95 14.89 9.57
N GLU A 10 8.68 14.78 9.95
CA GLU A 10 7.51 15.07 9.09
C GLU A 10 7.46 14.24 7.80
N THR A 11 8.25 13.17 7.72
CA THR A 11 8.27 12.21 6.61
C THR A 11 7.39 11.01 6.92
N LEU A 12 6.96 10.35 5.85
CA LEU A 12 6.19 9.12 5.86
C LEU A 12 7.08 7.98 5.36
N ASP A 13 7.26 6.94 6.17
CA ASP A 13 7.85 5.68 5.67
C ASP A 13 6.82 4.97 4.77
N ILE A 14 6.98 5.12 3.46
CA ILE A 14 6.03 4.61 2.47
C ILE A 14 6.11 3.09 2.32
N LYS A 15 7.22 2.47 2.72
CA LYS A 15 7.33 1.02 2.73
C LYS A 15 6.55 0.48 3.92
N LEU A 16 6.90 0.91 5.13
CA LEU A 16 6.31 0.39 6.36
C LEU A 16 4.82 0.70 6.47
N ASN A 17 4.42 1.93 6.18
CA ASN A 17 3.02 2.36 6.35
C ASN A 17 2.20 2.25 5.06
N GLY A 18 2.85 2.26 3.90
CA GLY A 18 2.18 2.23 2.60
C GLY A 18 2.05 0.83 2.04
N THR A 19 3.16 0.24 1.59
CA THR A 19 3.13 -1.01 0.80
C THR A 19 3.06 -2.28 1.64
N THR A 20 3.69 -2.31 2.82
CA THR A 20 3.68 -3.47 3.73
C THR A 20 2.26 -3.92 4.11
N PRO A 21 1.32 -3.05 4.49
CA PRO A 21 -0.06 -3.46 4.79
C PRO A 21 -0.74 -4.26 3.66
N PHE A 22 -0.55 -3.86 2.40
CA PHE A 22 -1.08 -4.60 1.24
C PHE A 22 -0.43 -5.96 1.08
N VAL A 23 0.89 -6.04 1.25
CA VAL A 23 1.62 -7.31 1.17
C VAL A 23 1.13 -8.27 2.26
N ASP A 24 1.01 -7.79 3.49
CA ASP A 24 0.64 -8.62 4.64
C ASP A 24 -0.80 -9.12 4.54
N ALA A 25 -1.76 -8.23 4.25
CA ALA A 25 -3.15 -8.63 4.07
C ALA A 25 -3.32 -9.60 2.89
N ALA A 26 -2.68 -9.33 1.75
CA ALA A 26 -2.72 -10.23 0.60
C ALA A 26 -2.17 -11.62 0.94
N ARG A 27 -1.07 -11.69 1.71
CA ARG A 27 -0.51 -12.97 2.19
C ARG A 27 -1.48 -13.72 3.07
N ILE A 28 -2.08 -13.06 4.06
CA ILE A 28 -3.01 -13.71 5.00
C ILE A 28 -4.26 -14.20 4.26
N PHE A 29 -4.89 -13.36 3.45
CA PHE A 29 -6.07 -13.75 2.66
C PHE A 29 -5.76 -14.89 1.70
N SER A 30 -4.64 -14.80 0.96
CA SER A 30 -4.26 -15.86 0.02
C SER A 30 -4.01 -17.21 0.71
N LEU A 31 -3.45 -17.20 1.92
CA LEU A 31 -3.23 -18.40 2.72
C LEU A 31 -4.56 -19.03 3.14
N ALA A 32 -5.53 -18.22 3.58
CA ALA A 32 -6.86 -18.71 3.95
C ALA A 32 -7.65 -19.27 2.76
N CYS A 33 -7.39 -18.78 1.55
CA CYS A 33 -8.00 -19.28 0.32
C CYS A 33 -7.21 -20.41 -0.36
N GLY A 34 -6.06 -20.82 0.20
CA GLY A 34 -5.21 -21.87 -0.39
C GLY A 34 -4.51 -21.48 -1.70
N SER A 35 -4.34 -20.19 -1.99
CA SER A 35 -3.60 -19.73 -3.17
C SER A 35 -2.10 -20.01 -3.02
N THR A 36 -1.47 -20.48 -4.09
CA THR A 36 -0.03 -20.73 -4.19
C THR A 36 0.74 -19.54 -4.77
N ALA A 37 0.06 -18.42 -5.05
CA ALA A 37 0.68 -17.24 -5.62
C ALA A 37 1.76 -16.65 -4.70
N THR A 38 2.88 -16.24 -5.29
CA THR A 38 4.01 -15.64 -4.57
C THR A 38 4.04 -14.11 -4.67
N ASN A 39 3.47 -13.55 -5.74
CA ASN A 39 3.40 -12.12 -5.95
C ASN A 39 2.11 -11.52 -5.37
N THR A 40 2.19 -10.30 -4.82
CA THR A 40 1.09 -9.64 -4.10
C THR A 40 -0.16 -9.44 -4.95
N VAL A 41 0.01 -9.04 -6.21
CA VAL A 41 -1.13 -8.71 -7.09
C VAL A 41 -1.91 -9.94 -7.48
N GLN A 42 -1.23 -11.05 -7.78
CA GLN A 42 -1.90 -12.32 -8.04
C GLN A 42 -2.61 -12.84 -6.80
N ARG A 43 -2.00 -12.72 -5.61
CA ARG A 43 -2.69 -13.04 -4.35
C ARG A 43 -3.99 -12.25 -4.18
N LEU A 44 -3.98 -10.95 -4.48
CA LEU A 44 -5.19 -10.11 -4.40
C LEU A 44 -6.26 -10.52 -5.42
N ARG A 45 -5.87 -10.93 -6.63
CA ARG A 45 -6.81 -11.44 -7.63
C ARG A 45 -7.42 -12.79 -7.22
N ASP A 46 -6.60 -13.68 -6.67
CA ASP A 46 -7.03 -15.03 -6.30
C ASP A 46 -8.07 -15.03 -5.17
N ILE A 47 -8.05 -14.02 -4.29
CA ILE A 47 -8.97 -13.94 -3.14
C ILE A 47 -10.34 -13.36 -3.50
N ALA A 48 -10.51 -12.79 -4.70
CA ALA A 48 -11.73 -12.10 -5.10
C ALA A 48 -12.98 -12.99 -4.98
N GLN A 49 -12.95 -14.15 -5.65
CA GLN A 49 -14.07 -15.07 -5.66
C GLN A 49 -14.26 -15.78 -4.31
N PRO A 50 -13.23 -16.39 -3.67
CA PRO A 50 -13.41 -17.13 -2.43
C PRO A 50 -13.90 -16.27 -1.26
N MET A 51 -13.49 -14.99 -1.20
CA MET A 51 -13.86 -14.07 -0.13
C MET A 51 -15.03 -13.14 -0.47
N HIS A 52 -15.70 -13.39 -1.61
CA HIS A 52 -16.84 -12.59 -2.10
C HIS A 52 -16.51 -11.08 -2.16
N ILE A 53 -15.30 -10.74 -2.62
CA ILE A 53 -14.85 -9.36 -2.83
C ILE A 53 -15.12 -8.99 -4.29
N SER A 54 -15.69 -7.82 -4.52
CA SER A 54 -15.92 -7.33 -5.89
C SER A 54 -14.59 -7.09 -6.62
N THR A 55 -14.56 -7.36 -7.93
CA THR A 55 -13.38 -7.07 -8.76
C THR A 55 -12.95 -5.61 -8.66
N ALA A 56 -13.91 -4.68 -8.62
CA ALA A 56 -13.63 -3.25 -8.48
C ALA A 56 -12.92 -2.90 -7.16
N GLU A 57 -13.22 -3.61 -6.07
CA GLU A 57 -12.53 -3.42 -4.79
C GLU A 57 -11.11 -3.98 -4.83
N ILE A 58 -10.92 -5.16 -5.43
CA ILE A 58 -9.58 -5.74 -5.66
C ILE A 58 -8.73 -4.83 -6.55
N ASP A 59 -9.29 -4.32 -7.64
CA ASP A 59 -8.59 -3.41 -8.55
C ASP A 59 -8.20 -2.11 -7.82
N GLY A 60 -9.09 -1.57 -6.99
CA GLY A 60 -8.77 -0.40 -6.15
C GLY A 60 -7.62 -0.65 -5.16
N TRP A 61 -7.49 -1.85 -4.60
CA TRP A 61 -6.35 -2.21 -3.76
C TRP A 61 -5.06 -2.38 -4.58
N ILE A 62 -5.14 -2.98 -5.76
CA ILE A 62 -4.01 -3.17 -6.67
C ILE A 62 -3.48 -1.83 -7.16
N GLU A 63 -4.36 -0.91 -7.58
CA GLU A 63 -4.01 0.44 -8.03
C GLU A 63 -3.32 1.23 -6.91
N ALA A 64 -3.88 1.19 -5.69
CA ALA A 64 -3.27 1.82 -4.53
C ALA A 64 -1.87 1.25 -4.24
N PHE A 65 -1.71 -0.07 -4.28
CA PHE A 65 -0.41 -0.72 -4.07
C PHE A 65 0.62 -0.33 -5.14
N TYR A 66 0.22 -0.31 -6.41
CA TYR A 66 1.11 0.10 -7.51
C TYR A 66 1.51 1.57 -7.43
N PHE A 67 0.58 2.45 -7.05
CA PHE A 67 0.89 3.87 -6.85
C PHE A 67 1.97 4.04 -5.78
N LEU A 68 1.81 3.40 -4.62
CA LEU A 68 2.78 3.48 -3.51
C LEU A 68 4.14 2.88 -3.89
N GLN A 69 4.15 1.75 -4.62
CA GLN A 69 5.38 1.13 -5.12
C GLN A 69 6.10 2.03 -6.14
N THR A 70 5.35 2.69 -7.02
CA THR A 70 5.90 3.62 -8.01
C THR A 70 6.51 4.84 -7.33
N MET A 71 5.78 5.46 -6.39
CA MET A 71 6.27 6.60 -5.61
C MET A 71 7.57 6.24 -4.87
N ARG A 72 7.60 5.05 -4.25
CA ARG A 72 8.80 4.55 -3.58
C ARG A 72 9.98 4.38 -4.54
N LEU A 73 9.75 3.81 -5.72
CA LEU A 73 10.80 3.60 -6.72
C LEU A 73 11.36 4.92 -7.26
N LEU A 74 10.48 5.89 -7.54
CA LEU A 74 10.87 7.21 -8.02
C LEU A 74 11.72 7.96 -6.99
N HIS A 75 11.32 7.95 -5.71
CA HIS A 75 12.11 8.52 -4.62
C HIS A 75 13.49 7.89 -4.50
N GLN A 76 13.57 6.56 -4.55
CA GLN A 76 14.86 5.85 -4.47
C GLN A 76 15.75 6.15 -5.67
N TYR A 77 15.15 6.29 -6.86
CA TYR A 77 15.86 6.73 -8.05
C TYR A 77 16.42 8.15 -7.87
N GLU A 78 15.61 9.09 -7.36
CA GLU A 78 16.06 10.45 -7.06
C GLU A 78 17.23 10.47 -6.06
N CYS A 79 17.13 9.76 -4.94
CA CYS A 79 18.23 9.62 -3.98
C CYS A 79 19.51 9.11 -4.67
N SER A 80 19.38 8.06 -5.48
CA SER A 80 20.51 7.47 -6.21
C SER A 80 21.14 8.46 -7.18
N THR A 81 20.36 9.26 -7.91
CA THR A 81 20.89 10.27 -8.85
C THR A 81 21.58 11.44 -8.14
N GLN A 82 21.21 11.72 -6.89
CA GLN A 82 21.81 12.77 -6.05
C GLN A 82 22.99 12.25 -5.20
N GLY A 83 23.31 10.96 -5.26
CA GLY A 83 24.36 10.35 -4.44
C GLY A 83 24.00 10.25 -2.94
N VAL A 84 22.72 10.33 -2.60
CA VAL A 84 22.21 10.18 -1.23
C VAL A 84 21.81 8.71 -1.01
N ALA A 85 21.94 8.23 0.24
CA ALA A 85 21.51 6.89 0.60
C ALA A 85 20.01 6.71 0.32
N MET A 86 19.64 5.63 -0.37
CA MET A 86 18.23 5.31 -0.64
C MET A 86 17.50 4.95 0.66
N ASP A 87 16.36 5.57 0.90
CA ASP A 87 15.46 5.24 2.00
C ASP A 87 14.02 5.01 1.51
N ASN A 88 13.03 5.09 2.41
CA ASN A 88 11.60 5.03 2.08
C ASN A 88 10.83 6.24 2.64
N GLN A 89 11.52 7.33 2.96
CA GLN A 89 10.97 8.50 3.64
C GLN A 89 10.49 9.53 2.63
N ILE A 90 9.18 9.60 2.42
CA ILE A 90 8.56 10.60 1.54
C ILE A 90 8.11 11.78 2.39
N ASN A 91 8.45 13.01 2.01
CA ASN A 91 7.85 14.20 2.60
C ASN A 91 6.54 14.56 1.88
N PRO A 92 5.35 14.38 2.50
CA PRO A 92 4.08 14.64 1.82
C PRO A 92 3.87 16.12 1.47
N LYS A 93 4.62 17.05 2.09
CA LYS A 93 4.56 18.49 1.79
C LYS A 93 5.27 18.85 0.47
N GLN A 94 6.12 17.97 -0.05
CA GLN A 94 6.82 18.17 -1.31
C GLN A 94 6.07 17.59 -2.51
N LEU A 95 4.98 16.85 -2.27
CA LEU A 95 4.13 16.32 -3.32
C LEU A 95 3.27 17.41 -3.95
N ASN A 96 3.00 17.29 -5.25
CA ASN A 96 1.97 18.10 -5.88
C ASN A 96 0.57 17.72 -5.37
N ASP A 97 -0.41 18.59 -5.63
CA ASP A 97 -1.78 18.42 -5.14
C ASP A 97 -2.45 17.12 -5.60
N LEU A 98 -2.15 16.66 -6.82
CA LEU A 98 -2.72 15.44 -7.37
C LEU A 98 -2.15 14.21 -6.65
N ASP A 99 -0.83 14.10 -6.57
CA ASP A 99 -0.15 13.00 -5.88
C ASP A 99 -0.52 12.95 -4.40
N SER A 100 -0.69 14.10 -3.74
CA SER A 100 -1.16 14.17 -2.36
C SER A 100 -2.57 13.57 -2.20
N ARG A 101 -3.48 13.84 -3.15
CA ARG A 101 -4.84 13.27 -3.15
C ARG A 101 -4.82 11.77 -3.42
N ILE A 102 -4.04 11.32 -4.40
CA ILE A 102 -3.92 9.89 -4.72
C ILE A 102 -3.27 9.13 -3.56
N LEU A 103 -2.26 9.72 -2.89
CA LEU A 103 -1.65 9.15 -1.70
C LEU A 103 -2.68 8.94 -0.59
N LYS A 104 -3.50 9.95 -0.27
CA LYS A 104 -4.57 9.81 0.73
C LYS A 104 -5.56 8.71 0.39
N GLU A 105 -5.92 8.61 -0.88
CA GLU A 105 -6.81 7.57 -1.38
C GLU A 105 -6.19 6.18 -1.27
N ALA A 106 -4.91 6.01 -1.60
CA ALA A 106 -4.19 4.76 -1.43
C ALA A 106 -4.16 4.31 0.05
N PHE A 107 -3.92 5.23 0.99
CA PHE A 107 -4.03 4.95 2.42
C PHE A 107 -5.45 4.61 2.86
N ARG A 108 -6.47 5.21 2.23
CA ARG A 108 -7.87 4.83 2.48
C ARG A 108 -8.15 3.39 2.04
N GLN A 109 -7.60 2.96 0.92
CA GLN A 109 -7.72 1.57 0.45
C GLN A 109 -7.00 0.60 1.40
N SER A 110 -5.79 0.95 1.85
CA SER A 110 -5.06 0.17 2.86
C SER A 110 -5.88 -0.03 4.14
N ARG A 111 -6.47 1.05 4.68
CA ARG A 111 -7.35 0.98 5.86
C ARG A 111 -8.58 0.09 5.64
N LYS A 112 -9.25 0.18 4.48
CA LYS A 112 -10.40 -0.69 4.18
C LYS A 112 -10.02 -2.16 4.23
N MET A 113 -8.90 -2.51 3.60
CA MET A 113 -8.40 -3.87 3.56
C MET A 113 -7.95 -4.36 4.95
N GLN A 114 -7.30 -3.51 5.76
CA GLN A 114 -6.98 -3.82 7.17
C GLN A 114 -8.24 -4.02 8.03
N SER A 115 -9.27 -3.18 7.85
CA SER A 115 -10.55 -3.36 8.55
C SER A 115 -11.23 -4.68 8.18
N ARG A 116 -11.13 -5.10 6.91
CA ARG A 116 -11.63 -6.41 6.47
C ARG A 116 -10.86 -7.54 7.13
N LEU A 117 -9.52 -7.43 7.18
CA LEU A 117 -8.66 -8.40 7.85
C LEU A 117 -9.02 -8.56 9.34
N ALA A 118 -9.22 -7.44 10.05
CA ALA A 118 -9.61 -7.45 11.45
C ALA A 118 -11.00 -8.08 11.67
N MET A 119 -11.96 -7.82 10.78
CA MET A 119 -13.29 -8.42 10.83
C MET A 119 -13.25 -9.94 10.60
N GLU A 120 -12.45 -10.40 9.63
CA GLU A 120 -12.38 -11.82 9.23
C GLU A 120 -11.67 -12.68 10.30
N TYR A 121 -10.61 -12.14 10.93
CA TYR A 121 -9.73 -12.90 11.82
C TYR A 121 -9.76 -12.45 13.29
N ARG A 122 -10.62 -11.50 13.65
CA ARG A 122 -10.78 -10.95 15.03
C ARG A 122 -9.46 -10.45 15.63
N LEU A 123 -8.75 -9.63 14.86
CA LEU A 123 -7.51 -8.95 15.28
C LEU A 123 -7.79 -7.59 15.91
#